data_AF-A0A6J7H178-F1
#
_entry.id   AF-A0A6J7H178-F1
#
_cell.length_a   1.000
_cell.length_b   1.000
_cell.length_c   1.000
_cell.angle_alpha   90.00
_cell.angle_beta   90.00
_cell.angle_gamma   90.00
#
_symmetry.space_group_name_H-M   'P 1'
#
loop_
_entity.id
_entity.type
_entity.pdbx_description
1 polymer ?
#
loop_
_entity_poly.entity_id
_entity_poly.type
_entity_poly.pdbx_seq_one_letter_code
_entity_poly.pdbx_strand_id
1 'polypeptide(L)'
;MWPTLGQAVWALRGATSYPQVLRRVIDLGGDTDTVAAVAGGLAGAVFSTDGIPDRWRAVLHGRVPGFGDHRWTAPDLTTLASTLAAG
;
A
#
# COMPACT_ATOMS: atom_id res chain seq x y z
N MET A 1 8.47 -15.26 -6.71
CA MET A 1 8.76 -14.35 -5.58
C MET A 1 9.83 -13.31 -5.91
N TRP A 2 10.95 -13.66 -6.55
CA TRP A 2 11.99 -12.69 -6.96
C TRP A 2 11.56 -11.53 -7.88
N PRO A 3 10.66 -11.69 -8.89
CA PRO A 3 10.27 -10.56 -9.73
C PRO A 3 9.48 -9.51 -8.95
N THR A 4 8.65 -9.91 -8.00
CA THR A 4 7.76 -9.00 -7.26
C THR A 4 8.52 -7.93 -6.49
N LEU A 5 9.47 -8.34 -5.64
CA LEU A 5 10.28 -7.40 -4.87
C LEU A 5 11.18 -6.56 -5.78
N GLY A 6 11.76 -7.17 -6.83
CA GLY A 6 12.58 -6.46 -7.80
C GLY A 6 11.81 -5.35 -8.53
N GLN A 7 10.59 -5.64 -8.98
CA GLN A 7 9.69 -4.68 -9.62
C GLN A 7 9.25 -3.57 -8.67
N ALA A 8 8.93 -3.92 -7.42
CA ALA A 8 8.57 -2.93 -6.39
C ALA A 8 9.73 -1.96 -6.12
N VAL A 9 10.95 -2.47 -5.94
CA VAL A 9 12.15 -1.63 -5.72
C VAL A 9 12.49 -0.80 -6.96
N TRP A 10 12.39 -1.38 -8.17
CA TRP A 10 12.59 -0.64 -9.42
C TRP A 10 11.62 0.55 -9.55
N ALA A 11 10.33 0.32 -9.30
CA ALA A 11 9.33 1.37 -9.36
C ALA A 11 9.55 2.46 -8.31
N LEU A 12 9.90 2.06 -7.08
CA LEU A 12 10.19 2.99 -5.98
C LEU A 12 11.39 3.90 -6.31
N ARG A 13 12.49 3.33 -6.81
CA ARG A 13 13.69 4.10 -7.18
C ARG A 13 13.46 5.05 -8.35
N GLY A 14 12.49 4.76 -9.21
CA GLY A 14 12.16 5.57 -10.38
C GLY A 14 11.14 6.69 -10.13
N ALA A 15 10.55 6.78 -8.94
CA ALA A 15 9.40 7.65 -8.65
C ALA A 15 9.71 8.66 -7.55
N THR A 16 9.04 9.81 -7.61
CA THR A 16 9.17 10.90 -6.63
C THR A 16 7.92 11.08 -5.76
N SER A 17 6.91 10.23 -5.94
CA SER A 17 5.67 10.27 -5.16
C SER A 17 5.00 8.89 -5.11
N TYR A 18 4.19 8.66 -4.07
CA TYR A 18 3.43 7.41 -3.90
C TYR A 18 2.58 7.06 -5.14
N PRO A 19 1.79 7.98 -5.75
CA PRO A 19 1.00 7.65 -6.93
C PRO A 19 1.87 7.26 -8.13
N GLN A 20 3.05 7.85 -8.28
CA GLN A 20 3.97 7.47 -9.35
C GLN A 20 4.55 6.07 -9.15
N VAL A 21 4.83 5.65 -7.91
CA VAL A 21 5.26 4.27 -7.63
C VAL A 21 4.18 3.29 -8.06
N LEU A 22 2.94 3.49 -7.60
CA LEU A 22 1.84 2.58 -7.93
C LEU A 22 1.52 2.59 -9.42
N ARG A 23 1.53 3.75 -10.08
CA ARG A 23 1.33 3.82 -11.52
C ARG A 23 2.39 3.02 -12.29
N ARG A 24 3.66 3.12 -11.90
CA ARG A 24 4.75 2.36 -12.54
C ARG A 24 4.57 0.85 -12.44
N VAL A 25 4.19 0.33 -11.28
CA VAL A 25 3.98 -1.13 -11.11
C VAL A 25 2.71 -1.61 -11.81
N ILE A 26 1.67 -0.76 -11.88
CA ILE A 26 0.44 -1.08 -12.62
C ILE A 26 0.71 -1.10 -14.12
N ASP A 27 1.36 -0.06 -14.65
CA ASP A 27 1.67 0.06 -16.07
C ASP A 27 2.67 -1.03 -16.55
N LEU A 28 3.46 -1.61 -15.64
CA LEU A 28 4.36 -2.74 -15.92
C LEU A 28 3.60 -4.06 -16.18
N GLY A 29 2.37 -4.20 -15.67
CA GLY A 29 1.51 -5.36 -15.85
C GLY A 29 1.97 -6.63 -15.11
N GLY A 30 1.35 -7.76 -15.45
CA GLY A 30 1.59 -9.06 -14.81
C GLY A 30 0.77 -9.23 -13.53
N ASP A 31 1.45 -9.57 -12.43
CA ASP A 31 0.88 -9.78 -11.09
C ASP A 31 0.74 -8.44 -10.35
N THR A 32 -0.04 -7.54 -10.96
CA THR A 32 -0.08 -6.13 -10.58
C THR A 32 -0.59 -5.90 -9.15
N ASP A 33 -1.56 -6.68 -8.68
CA ASP A 33 -2.10 -6.56 -7.32
C ASP A 33 -1.06 -6.92 -6.26
N THR A 34 -0.35 -8.05 -6.45
CA THR A 34 0.71 -8.46 -5.52
C THR A 34 1.87 -7.48 -5.53
N VAL A 35 2.33 -7.05 -6.70
CA VAL A 35 3.44 -6.09 -6.82
C VAL A 35 3.03 -4.72 -6.27
N ALA A 36 1.81 -4.26 -6.51
CA ALA A 36 1.30 -3.00 -5.97
C ALA A 36 1.14 -3.04 -4.45
N ALA A 37 0.74 -4.17 -3.86
CA ALA A 37 0.68 -4.33 -2.41
C ALA A 37 2.07 -4.20 -1.77
N VAL A 38 3.08 -4.88 -2.33
CA VAL A 38 4.48 -4.80 -1.85
C VAL A 38 5.06 -3.40 -2.07
N ALA A 39 4.92 -2.84 -3.28
CA ALA A 39 5.42 -1.51 -3.59
C ALA A 39 4.73 -0.41 -2.78
N GLY A 40 3.43 -0.56 -2.53
CA GLY A 40 2.63 0.36 -1.71
C GLY A 40 3.08 0.38 -0.26
N GLY A 41 3.42 -0.78 0.33
CA GLY A 41 4.00 -0.85 1.67
C GLY A 41 5.33 -0.10 1.77
N LEU A 42 6.24 -0.33 0.82
CA LEU A 42 7.54 0.37 0.77
C LEU A 42 7.38 1.87 0.52
N ALA A 43 6.52 2.25 -0.44
CA ALA A 43 6.25 3.65 -0.75
C ALA A 43 5.59 4.38 0.42
N GLY A 44 4.71 3.73 1.17
CA GLY A 44 4.08 4.30 2.37
C GLY A 44 5.11 4.66 3.45
N ALA A 45 6.14 3.83 3.62
CA ALA A 45 7.25 4.12 4.54
C ALA A 45 8.12 5.30 4.06
N VAL A 46 8.28 5.49 2.75
CA VAL A 46 9.11 6.58 2.18
C VAL A 46 8.37 7.91 2.11
N PHE A 47 7.08 7.90 1.71
CA PHE A 47 6.31 9.11 1.41
C PHE A 47 5.29 9.49 2.49
N SER A 48 5.25 8.76 3.62
CA SER A 48 4.20 8.87 4.64
C SER A 48 2.80 8.50 4.13
N THR A 49 1.87 8.27 5.06
CA THR A 49 0.44 8.07 4.78
C THR A 49 -0.18 9.30 4.11
N ASP A 50 0.33 10.50 4.39
CA ASP A 50 -0.12 11.75 3.76
C ASP A 50 0.27 11.85 2.28
N GLY A 51 1.26 11.06 1.84
CA GLY A 51 1.61 10.95 0.42
C GLY A 51 0.58 10.17 -0.41
N ILE A 52 -0.36 9.47 0.23
CA ILE A 52 -1.39 8.66 -0.44
C ILE A 52 -2.60 9.55 -0.78
N PRO A 53 -3.07 9.59 -2.05
CA PRO A 53 -4.22 10.41 -2.43
C PRO A 53 -5.47 10.11 -1.60
N ASP A 54 -6.14 11.16 -1.11
CA ASP A 54 -7.36 11.05 -0.31
C ASP A 54 -8.44 10.21 -0.99
N ARG A 55 -8.62 10.41 -2.30
CA ARG A 55 -9.57 9.63 -3.10
C ARG A 55 -9.31 8.12 -3.09
N TRP A 56 -8.06 7.69 -2.88
CA TRP A 56 -7.72 6.27 -2.75
C TRP A 56 -7.98 5.77 -1.33
N ARG A 57 -7.62 6.57 -0.32
CA ARG A 57 -7.88 6.25 1.09
C ARG A 57 -9.38 6.20 1.41
N ALA A 58 -10.17 7.10 0.83
CA ALA A 58 -11.61 7.22 1.07
C ALA A 58 -12.41 5.99 0.61
N VAL A 59 -11.88 5.20 -0.32
CA VAL A 59 -12.53 3.98 -0.83
C VAL A 59 -11.88 2.70 -0.30
N LEU A 60 -10.80 2.79 0.48
CA LEU A 60 -10.07 1.63 0.99
C LEU A 60 -10.93 0.87 2.00
N HIS A 61 -11.09 -0.42 1.73
CA HIS A 61 -11.76 -1.32 2.66
C HIS A 61 -11.31 -2.78 2.47
N GLY A 62 -11.48 -3.60 3.49
CA GLY A 62 -11.17 -5.03 3.41
C GLY A 62 -11.75 -5.85 4.56
N ARG A 63 -11.66 -7.17 4.44
CA ARG A 63 -11.94 -8.13 5.52
C ARG A 63 -10.72 -9.00 5.72
N VAL A 64 -10.43 -9.35 6.97
CA VAL A 64 -9.32 -10.24 7.30
C VAL A 64 -9.93 -11.59 7.73
N PRO A 65 -9.63 -12.69 7.02
CA PRO A 65 -10.09 -14.02 7.41
C PRO A 65 -9.67 -14.33 8.86
N GLY A 66 -10.60 -14.89 9.63
CA GLY A 66 -10.37 -15.21 11.05
C GLY A 66 -10.60 -14.05 12.04
N PHE A 67 -10.92 -12.84 11.57
CA PHE A 67 -11.21 -11.67 12.41
C PHE A 67 -12.69 -11.23 12.34
N GLY A 68 -13.59 -12.21 12.20
CA GLY A 68 -15.03 -11.97 12.12
C GLY A 68 -15.48 -11.19 10.87
N ASP A 69 -16.67 -10.59 10.94
CA ASP A 69 -17.28 -9.82 9.84
C ASP A 69 -16.83 -8.35 9.78
N HIS A 70 -15.80 -7.98 10.55
CA HIS A 70 -15.35 -6.61 10.60
C HIS A 70 -14.82 -6.14 9.23
N ARG A 71 -15.40 -5.03 8.73
CA ARG A 71 -14.95 -4.35 7.52
C ARG A 71 -13.97 -3.25 7.92
N TRP A 72 -12.70 -3.50 7.69
CA TRP A 72 -11.62 -2.55 7.93
C TRP A 72 -11.66 -1.43 6.90
N THR A 73 -11.45 -0.19 7.35
CA THR A 73 -11.33 1.02 6.52
C THR A 73 -9.98 1.72 6.75
N ALA A 74 -9.66 2.73 5.96
CA ALA A 74 -8.40 3.49 6.15
C ALA A 74 -8.24 4.11 7.56
N PRO A 75 -9.28 4.71 8.18
CA PRO A 75 -9.23 5.13 9.58
C PRO A 75 -8.92 3.99 10.55
N ASP A 76 -9.60 2.84 10.43
CA ASP A 76 -9.39 1.70 11.33
C ASP A 76 -7.95 1.20 11.30
N LEU A 77 -7.36 1.14 10.10
CA LEU A 77 -5.96 0.73 9.92
C LEU A 77 -4.98 1.74 10.51
N THR A 78 -5.29 3.03 10.44
CA THR A 78 -4.47 4.10 11.03
C THR A 78 -4.53 4.02 12.56
N THR A 79 -5.72 3.85 13.12
CA THR A 79 -5.90 3.62 14.56
C THR A 79 -5.12 2.40 15.03
N LEU A 80 -5.25 1.27 14.32
CA LEU A 80 -4.50 0.05 14.65
C LEU A 80 -2.99 0.29 14.64
N ALA A 81 -2.46 0.98 13.62
CA ALA A 81 -1.05 1.30 13.54
C ALA A 81 -0.59 2.19 14.71
N SER A 82 -1.36 3.21 15.08
CA SER A 82 -1.07 4.06 16.23
C SER A 82 -1.12 3.30 17.56
N THR A 83 -2.07 2.38 17.73
CA THR A 83 -2.16 1.53 18.93
C THR A 83 -0.95 0.61 19.04
N LEU A 84 -0.52 -0.01 17.94
CA LEU A 84 0.67 -0.87 17.91
C LEU A 84 1.97 -0.11 18.17
N ALA A 85 2.06 1.16 17.74
CA ALA A 85 3.23 2.00 17.99
C ALA A 85 3.31 2.54 19.43
N ALA A 86 2.18 2.57 20.14
CA ALA A 86 2.09 3.06 21.52
C ALA A 86 2.24 1.97 22.60
N GLY A 87 2.27 0.69 22.20
CA GLY A 87 2.51 -0.47 23.08
C GLY A 87 3.93 -1.00 22.96
#